data_AF-A0AAW0KZ21-F1
#
_entry.id   AF-A0AAW0KZ21-F1
#
_cell.length_a   1.000
_cell.length_b   1.000
_cell.length_c   1.000
_cell.angle_alpha   90.00
_cell.angle_beta   90.00
_cell.angle_gamma   90.00
#
_symmetry.space_group_name_H-M   'P 1'
#
loop_
_entity.id
_entity.type
_entity.pdbx_description
1 polymer ?
#
loop_
_entity_poly.entity_id
_entity_poly.type
_entity_poly.pdbx_seq_one_letter_code
_entity_poly.pdbx_strand_id
1 'polypeptide(L)'
;MIGSEYNNVDSGCMKGCPDVVLQLNYPKNSGIYGSLIGGTLESLNVKEEDEDSEYFEPIEILGLSENPIHEYESDCLSAHGVGDSENKTSMKLSPTRYHHWGVCFLLKIRTNFYELEYGSDCNGVNCNPFGESIGYLPNRIFYKVLRCENRKKMQMLLGFPNSSYSGIEFPFDPNSMLIAVGAWDKTETRFCGVACRILNGTVLG
;
A
#
# COMPACT_ATOMS: atom_id res chain seq x y z
N MET A 1 -15.16 17.65 3.61
CA MET A 1 -14.89 19.06 3.26
C MET A 1 -15.20 19.19 1.79
N ILE A 2 -16.15 20.04 1.41
CA ILE A 2 -16.33 20.43 0.01
C ILE A 2 -15.47 21.68 -0.15
N GLY A 3 -14.28 21.51 -0.72
CA GLY A 3 -13.36 22.60 -1.00
C GLY A 3 -13.29 22.81 -2.50
N SER A 4 -13.87 23.91 -2.98
CA SER A 4 -13.61 24.42 -4.33
C SER A 4 -12.46 25.41 -4.23
N GLU A 5 -11.29 25.05 -4.74
CA GLU A 5 -10.13 25.95 -4.84
C GLU A 5 -9.97 26.41 -6.29
N TYR A 6 -10.18 27.70 -6.52
CA TYR A 6 -9.85 28.35 -7.80
C TYR A 6 -8.45 28.94 -7.68
N ASN A 7 -7.45 28.25 -8.23
CA ASN A 7 -6.13 28.82 -8.44
C ASN A 7 -6.06 29.40 -9.85
N ASN A 8 -6.04 30.73 -9.97
CA ASN A 8 -5.68 31.44 -11.20
C ASN A 8 -4.18 31.25 -11.47
N VAL A 9 -3.83 30.07 -11.97
CA VAL A 9 -2.68 29.93 -12.87
C VAL A 9 -3.24 30.26 -14.24
N ASP A 10 -2.66 31.23 -14.95
CA ASP A 10 -3.05 31.60 -16.33
C ASP A 10 -3.23 30.31 -17.16
N SER A 11 -4.49 29.88 -17.26
CA SER A 11 -4.85 28.57 -17.77
C SER A 11 -5.02 28.71 -19.26
N GLY A 12 -4.06 28.20 -20.01
CA GLY A 12 -4.23 27.92 -21.43
C GLY A 12 -5.27 26.81 -21.64
N CYS A 13 -6.54 27.05 -21.30
CA CYS A 13 -7.64 26.23 -21.77
C CYS A 13 -8.38 26.95 -22.88
N MET A 14 -7.83 26.84 -24.10
CA MET A 14 -8.62 26.94 -25.31
C MET A 14 -9.45 25.66 -25.40
N LYS A 15 -10.80 25.74 -25.49
CA LYS A 15 -11.78 24.66 -25.76
C LYS A 15 -11.32 23.22 -25.47
N GLY A 16 -11.90 22.53 -24.49
CA GLY A 16 -11.52 21.15 -24.18
C GLY A 16 -11.34 20.79 -22.71
N CYS A 17 -11.78 21.63 -21.76
CA CYS A 17 -11.58 21.35 -20.34
C CYS A 17 -12.80 20.59 -19.80
N PRO A 18 -12.68 19.30 -19.46
CA PRO A 18 -13.79 18.56 -18.90
C PRO A 18 -14.24 19.20 -17.59
N ASP A 19 -15.55 19.38 -17.44
CA ASP A 19 -16.14 19.87 -16.20
C ASP A 19 -16.24 18.67 -15.24
N VAL A 20 -15.68 18.79 -14.04
CA VAL A 20 -15.43 17.64 -13.16
C VAL A 20 -15.79 17.88 -11.70
N VAL A 21 -16.20 16.81 -11.02
CA VAL A 21 -16.39 16.79 -9.55
C VAL A 21 -15.46 15.75 -8.94
N LEU A 22 -14.66 16.20 -7.98
CA LEU A 22 -13.85 15.34 -7.13
C LEU A 22 -14.56 15.12 -5.79
N GLN A 23 -14.88 13.86 -5.49
CA GLN A 23 -15.46 13.46 -4.21
C GLN A 23 -14.45 12.61 -3.44
N LEU A 24 -14.07 13.05 -2.23
CA LEU A 24 -13.14 12.32 -1.35
C LEU A 24 -13.82 11.95 -0.04
N ASN A 25 -13.73 10.68 0.31
CA ASN A 25 -14.29 10.06 1.51
C ASN A 25 -13.16 9.77 2.51
N TYR A 26 -13.07 10.63 3.53
CA TYR A 26 -12.13 10.48 4.63
C TYR A 26 -12.76 9.67 5.76
N PRO A 27 -12.22 8.48 6.10
CA PRO A 27 -12.71 7.73 7.24
C PRO A 27 -12.40 8.47 8.54
N LYS A 28 -13.28 8.32 9.53
CA LYS A 28 -13.14 8.95 10.86
C LYS A 28 -12.41 8.06 11.88
N ASN A 29 -12.00 6.86 11.49
CA ASN A 29 -11.41 5.88 12.40
C ASN A 29 -9.89 6.08 12.53
N SER A 30 -9.33 5.73 13.69
CA SER A 30 -7.89 5.83 14.00
C SER A 30 -7.08 4.55 13.68
N GLY A 31 -7.72 3.53 13.10
CA GLY A 31 -7.11 2.25 12.75
C GLY A 31 -6.47 2.23 11.36
N ILE A 32 -5.99 1.06 10.93
CA ILE A 32 -5.29 0.85 9.65
C ILE A 32 -6.10 1.37 8.44
N TYR A 33 -7.38 0.99 8.38
CA TYR A 33 -8.30 1.46 7.33
C TYR A 33 -8.65 2.95 7.44
N GLY A 34 -8.45 3.56 8.61
CA GLY A 34 -8.60 5.00 8.84
C GLY A 34 -7.65 5.86 8.00
N SER A 35 -6.56 5.25 7.51
CA SER A 35 -5.62 5.90 6.61
C SER A 35 -5.97 5.77 5.14
N LEU A 36 -6.95 4.97 4.75
CA LEU A 36 -7.36 4.83 3.34
C LEU A 36 -8.40 5.90 3.01
N ILE A 37 -8.15 6.72 1.99
CA ILE A 37 -9.11 7.70 1.49
C ILE A 37 -9.72 7.12 0.22
N GLY A 38 -11.03 6.86 0.21
CA GLY A 38 -11.73 6.51 -1.02
C GLY A 38 -12.19 7.77 -1.75
N GLY A 39 -12.45 7.69 -3.05
CA GLY A 39 -13.03 8.80 -3.79
C GLY A 39 -13.40 8.47 -5.22
N THR A 40 -14.09 9.40 -5.86
CA THR A 40 -14.43 9.35 -7.28
C THR A 40 -14.09 10.69 -7.92
N LEU A 41 -13.60 10.65 -9.16
CA LEU A 41 -13.55 11.80 -10.04
C LEU A 41 -14.58 11.56 -11.14
N GLU A 42 -15.60 12.39 -11.18
CA GLU A 42 -16.76 12.25 -12.07
C GLU A 42 -16.77 13.38 -13.09
N SER A 43 -17.11 13.06 -14.33
CA SER A 43 -17.42 14.06 -15.34
C SER A 43 -18.82 14.63 -15.12
N LEU A 44 -18.95 15.95 -15.18
CA LEU A 44 -20.23 16.65 -15.21
C LEU A 44 -20.76 16.82 -16.63
N ASN A 45 -19.93 16.55 -17.64
CA ASN A 45 -20.34 16.60 -19.03
C ASN A 45 -21.36 15.50 -19.33
N VAL A 46 -22.24 15.74 -20.30
CA VAL A 46 -23.18 14.72 -20.74
C VAL A 46 -22.43 13.72 -21.61
N LYS A 47 -22.67 12.45 -21.36
CA LYS A 47 -22.24 11.37 -22.25
C LYS A 47 -23.00 11.48 -23.57
N GLU A 48 -22.40 12.12 -24.55
CA GLU A 48 -22.92 12.21 -25.92
C GLU A 48 -22.37 11.05 -26.75
N GLU A 49 -23.08 10.66 -27.81
CA GLU A 49 -22.66 9.55 -28.70
C GLU A 49 -21.57 9.99 -29.68
N ASP A 50 -21.30 11.29 -29.79
CA ASP A 50 -20.32 11.87 -30.69
C ASP A 50 -18.91 11.90 -30.05
N GLU A 51 -17.88 11.71 -30.88
CA GLU A 51 -16.47 11.64 -30.45
C GLU A 51 -15.92 12.96 -29.84
N ASP A 52 -16.65 14.07 -30.00
CA ASP A 52 -16.30 15.39 -29.44
C ASP A 52 -16.74 15.58 -27.98
N SER A 53 -17.35 14.57 -27.35
CA SER A 53 -17.74 14.67 -25.94
C SER A 53 -16.50 14.66 -25.03
N GLU A 54 -16.37 15.69 -24.19
CA GLU A 54 -15.36 15.77 -23.14
C GLU A 54 -15.75 14.90 -21.90
N TYR A 55 -16.66 13.94 -22.07
CA TYR A 55 -17.10 13.03 -21.02
C TYR A 55 -16.08 11.91 -20.80
N PHE A 56 -15.91 11.51 -19.54
CA PHE A 56 -15.19 10.31 -19.17
C PHE A 56 -15.97 9.54 -18.10
N GLU A 57 -15.82 8.22 -18.12
CA GLU A 57 -16.39 7.35 -17.09
C GLU A 57 -15.78 7.65 -15.72
N PRO A 58 -16.53 7.55 -14.62
CA PRO A 58 -16.02 7.84 -13.28
C PRO A 58 -14.72 7.10 -12.97
N ILE A 59 -13.74 7.84 -12.42
CA ILE A 59 -12.44 7.29 -12.01
C ILE A 59 -12.45 7.07 -10.51
N GLU A 60 -12.19 5.85 -10.07
CA GLU A 60 -12.03 5.52 -8.65
C GLU A 60 -10.66 5.97 -8.14
N ILE A 61 -10.66 6.61 -6.97
CA ILE A 61 -9.47 7.12 -6.31
C ILE A 61 -9.26 6.40 -4.99
N LEU A 62 -8.05 5.87 -4.81
CA LEU A 62 -7.55 5.40 -3.54
C LEU A 62 -6.37 6.27 -3.09
N GLY A 63 -6.64 7.12 -2.11
CA GLY A 63 -5.65 7.95 -1.44
C GLY A 63 -5.19 7.35 -0.10
N LEU A 64 -4.11 7.91 0.43
CA LEU A 64 -3.58 7.58 1.75
C LEU A 64 -3.50 8.85 2.59
N SER A 65 -4.16 8.84 3.74
CA SER A 65 -4.07 9.89 4.75
C SER A 65 -2.82 9.68 5.60
N GLU A 66 -2.14 10.77 5.92
CA GLU A 66 -1.02 10.77 6.86
C GLU A 66 -1.46 10.75 8.34
N ASN A 67 -2.75 10.57 8.62
CA ASN A 67 -3.28 10.57 9.98
C ASN A 67 -2.60 9.52 10.88
N PRO A 68 -2.28 9.86 12.14
CA PRO A 68 -1.68 8.93 13.09
C PRO A 68 -2.57 7.72 13.36
N ILE A 69 -2.00 6.54 13.17
CA ILE A 69 -2.61 5.29 13.64
C ILE A 69 -2.32 5.20 15.13
N HIS A 70 -3.35 5.36 15.93
CA HIS A 70 -3.23 5.39 17.40
C HIS A 70 -3.39 4.00 18.03
N GLU A 71 -4.06 3.08 17.33
CA GLU A 71 -4.41 1.76 17.86
C GLU A 71 -3.80 0.66 16.99
N TYR A 72 -2.65 0.15 17.44
CA TYR A 72 -2.10 -1.11 16.97
C TYR A 72 -1.31 -1.75 18.11
N GLU A 73 -1.82 -2.86 18.63
CA GLU A 73 -1.16 -3.72 19.59
C GLU A 73 -0.98 -5.08 18.93
N SER A 74 0.25 -5.59 18.95
CA SER A 74 0.53 -6.91 18.39
C SER A 74 1.46 -7.71 19.27
N ASP A 75 0.99 -8.90 19.64
CA ASP A 75 1.72 -9.89 20.43
C ASP A 75 2.81 -10.62 19.63
N CYS A 76 3.19 -10.14 18.46
CA CYS A 76 4.29 -10.68 17.68
C CYS A 76 5.67 -10.61 18.39
N LEU A 77 5.75 -9.90 19.53
CA LEU A 77 6.92 -9.91 20.43
C LEU A 77 6.99 -11.18 21.32
N SER A 78 5.90 -11.93 21.48
CA SER A 78 5.87 -13.21 22.21
C SER A 78 5.73 -14.44 21.29
N ALA A 79 5.28 -14.23 20.05
CA ALA A 79 5.22 -15.28 19.04
C ALA A 79 6.62 -15.56 18.45
N HIS A 80 7.21 -16.69 18.83
CA HIS A 80 8.27 -17.32 18.05
C HIS A 80 7.70 -17.65 16.66
N GLY A 81 7.96 -16.78 15.68
CA GLY A 81 7.63 -17.07 14.29
C GLY A 81 8.22 -18.41 13.90
N VAL A 82 7.37 -19.31 13.39
CA VAL A 82 7.78 -20.59 12.80
C VAL A 82 8.61 -20.25 11.56
N GLY A 83 9.92 -20.19 11.76
CA GLY A 83 10.89 -19.74 10.78
C GLY A 83 12.30 -19.96 11.30
N ASP A 84 12.52 -21.04 12.05
CA ASP A 84 13.84 -21.48 12.47
C ASP A 84 14.48 -22.25 11.28
N SER A 85 14.77 -21.50 10.22
CA SER A 85 15.65 -21.97 9.16
C SER A 85 17.07 -21.63 9.60
N GLU A 86 17.72 -22.58 10.26
CA GLU A 86 19.09 -22.48 10.80
C GLU A 86 20.18 -22.12 9.77
N ASN A 87 19.87 -21.85 8.49
CA ASN A 87 20.93 -21.72 7.47
C ASN A 87 20.71 -20.79 6.26
N LYS A 88 19.82 -19.79 6.31
CA LYS A 88 19.70 -18.85 5.17
C LYS A 88 19.51 -17.41 5.62
N THR A 89 20.11 -16.50 4.85
CA THR A 89 20.28 -15.06 5.06
C THR A 89 18.98 -14.33 5.39
N SER A 90 18.50 -14.46 6.63
CA SER A 90 17.61 -13.49 7.26
C SER A 90 18.24 -12.12 7.09
N MET A 91 17.45 -11.10 6.75
CA MET A 91 17.95 -9.75 6.55
C MET A 91 18.53 -9.19 7.85
N LYS A 92 19.82 -9.47 8.10
CA LYS A 92 20.62 -8.79 9.11
C LYS A 92 20.85 -7.38 8.59
N LEU A 93 19.83 -6.53 8.63
CA LEU A 93 20.03 -5.08 8.64
C LEU A 93 20.82 -4.79 9.91
N SER A 94 22.15 -4.95 9.86
CA SER A 94 23.01 -4.56 10.96
C SER A 94 22.91 -3.03 11.04
N PRO A 95 22.25 -2.46 12.06
CA PRO A 95 22.01 -1.01 12.14
C PRO A 95 23.31 -0.23 12.42
N THR A 96 24.43 -0.96 12.52
CA THR A 96 25.73 -0.53 13.05
C THR A 96 26.39 0.58 12.23
N ARG A 97 26.03 0.77 10.95
CA ARG A 97 26.60 1.87 10.12
C ARG A 97 25.76 3.14 10.05
N TYR A 98 24.50 3.14 10.52
CA TYR A 98 23.58 4.28 10.36
C TYR A 98 22.75 4.58 11.62
N HIS A 99 23.40 4.50 12.78
CA HIS A 99 22.79 4.64 14.11
C HIS A 99 21.93 5.90 14.30
N HIS A 100 22.17 6.97 13.53
CA HIS A 100 21.48 8.25 13.69
C HIS A 100 20.19 8.37 12.86
N TRP A 101 20.07 7.69 11.72
CA TRP A 101 18.90 7.83 10.82
C TRP A 101 17.80 6.77 11.07
N GLY A 102 18.15 5.61 11.66
CA GLY A 102 17.20 4.55 11.98
C GLY A 102 16.72 3.73 10.78
N VAL A 103 16.02 2.62 11.05
CA VAL A 103 15.61 1.65 10.00
C VAL A 103 14.63 2.26 9.00
N CYS A 104 13.77 3.17 9.46
CA CYS A 104 12.82 3.85 8.59
C CYS A 104 13.46 4.62 7.44
N PHE A 105 14.59 5.27 7.70
CA PHE A 105 15.29 6.04 6.66
C PHE A 105 15.85 5.12 5.58
N LEU A 106 16.43 3.99 5.99
CA LEU A 106 16.96 2.98 5.07
C LEU A 106 15.85 2.39 4.17
N LEU A 107 14.68 2.12 4.76
CA LEU A 107 13.54 1.60 4.03
C LEU A 107 12.85 2.67 3.15
N LYS A 108 12.89 3.95 3.52
CA LYS A 108 12.33 5.04 2.69
C LYS A 108 13.17 5.35 1.45
N ILE A 109 14.48 5.25 1.52
CA ILE A 109 15.38 5.62 0.40
C ILE A 109 15.35 4.57 -0.71
N ARG A 110 15.05 3.32 -0.38
CA ARG A 110 15.07 2.23 -1.34
C ARG A 110 13.67 1.66 -1.53
N THR A 111 13.08 1.92 -2.70
CA THR A 111 12.07 1.03 -3.25
C THR A 111 12.79 -0.28 -3.58
N ASN A 112 12.66 -1.27 -2.71
CA ASN A 112 13.18 -2.60 -2.98
C ASN A 112 12.01 -3.57 -3.09
N PHE A 113 12.23 -4.59 -3.90
CA PHE A 113 11.49 -5.83 -3.80
C PHE A 113 12.38 -6.89 -3.18
N TYR A 114 11.74 -7.90 -2.59
CA TYR A 114 12.40 -9.12 -2.16
C TYR A 114 11.71 -10.30 -2.81
N GLU A 115 12.48 -11.34 -3.08
CA GLU A 115 11.92 -12.62 -3.50
C GLU A 115 11.31 -13.33 -2.29
N LEU A 116 10.13 -13.91 -2.49
CA LEU A 116 9.41 -14.64 -1.46
C LEU A 116 9.87 -16.10 -1.47
N GLU A 117 10.24 -16.60 -0.31
CA GLU A 117 10.47 -18.01 -0.07
C GLU A 117 9.28 -18.58 0.71
N TYR A 118 8.70 -19.67 0.20
CA TYR A 118 7.60 -20.37 0.84
C TYR A 118 8.13 -21.59 1.60
N GLY A 119 7.61 -21.81 2.81
CA GLY A 119 7.98 -22.98 3.62
C GLY A 119 7.58 -24.29 2.96
N SER A 120 8.23 -25.39 3.35
CA SER A 120 7.91 -26.75 2.86
C SER A 120 6.44 -27.13 3.09
N ASP A 121 5.85 -26.56 4.14
CA ASP A 121 4.48 -26.83 4.56
C ASP A 121 3.44 -26.20 3.61
N CYS A 122 3.88 -25.36 2.66
CA CYS A 122 3.04 -24.82 1.60
C CYS A 122 2.74 -25.83 0.46
N ASN A 123 3.30 -27.03 0.53
CA ASN A 123 2.98 -28.10 -0.42
C ASN A 123 1.58 -28.67 -0.15
N GLY A 124 0.61 -28.28 -0.99
CA GLY A 124 -0.77 -28.79 -0.92
C GLY A 124 -1.73 -27.92 -0.07
N VAL A 125 -1.26 -26.79 0.46
CA VAL A 125 -2.10 -25.79 1.14
C VAL A 125 -1.91 -24.41 0.49
N ASN A 126 -2.94 -23.57 0.55
CA ASN A 126 -2.88 -22.25 -0.05
C ASN A 126 -2.09 -21.27 0.85
N CYS A 127 -0.81 -21.06 0.54
CA CYS A 127 0.06 -20.07 1.19
C CYS A 127 0.03 -18.68 0.55
N ASN A 128 -0.89 -18.43 -0.38
CA ASN A 128 -1.04 -17.11 -0.95
C ASN A 128 -1.60 -16.14 0.11
N PRO A 129 -0.95 -14.99 0.39
CA PRO A 129 -1.50 -13.99 1.32
C PRO A 129 -2.87 -13.46 0.87
N PHE A 130 -3.20 -13.61 -0.41
CA PHE A 130 -4.48 -13.27 -1.00
C PHE A 130 -5.43 -14.46 -1.16
N GLY A 131 -5.05 -15.66 -0.72
CA GLY A 131 -5.83 -16.87 -0.93
C GLY A 131 -6.00 -17.14 -2.42
N GLU A 132 -7.23 -17.31 -2.89
CA GLU A 132 -7.50 -17.59 -4.31
C GLU A 132 -7.76 -16.32 -5.14
N SER A 133 -7.81 -15.13 -4.52
CA SER A 133 -8.38 -13.94 -5.17
C SER A 133 -7.55 -13.35 -6.31
N ILE A 134 -6.23 -13.55 -6.32
CA ILE A 134 -5.33 -12.98 -7.35
C ILE A 134 -4.90 -13.99 -8.42
N GLY A 135 -5.30 -15.26 -8.32
CA GLY A 135 -5.08 -16.28 -9.36
C GLY A 135 -3.62 -16.71 -9.61
N TYR A 136 -2.63 -16.14 -8.91
CA TYR A 136 -1.22 -16.52 -8.96
C TYR A 136 -0.60 -16.51 -7.57
N LEU A 137 0.45 -17.31 -7.36
CA LEU A 137 1.27 -17.26 -6.15
C LEU A 137 2.38 -16.20 -6.34
N PRO A 138 2.40 -15.10 -5.57
CA PRO A 138 3.41 -14.06 -5.73
C PRO A 138 4.82 -14.61 -5.45
N ASN A 139 5.79 -14.31 -6.30
CA ASN A 139 7.18 -14.68 -6.04
C ASN A 139 8.01 -13.52 -5.49
N ARG A 140 7.42 -12.32 -5.41
CA ARG A 140 8.08 -11.09 -4.98
C ARG A 140 7.14 -10.24 -4.13
N ILE A 141 7.75 -9.50 -3.21
CA ILE A 141 7.08 -8.47 -2.42
C ILE A 141 7.79 -7.15 -2.62
N PHE A 142 7.05 -6.13 -3.04
CA PHE A 142 7.48 -4.74 -3.05
C PHE A 142 6.99 -4.08 -1.78
N TYR A 143 7.75 -3.15 -1.22
CA TYR A 143 7.27 -2.32 -0.12
C TYR A 143 7.48 -0.84 -0.39
N LYS A 144 6.57 -0.02 0.13
CA LYS A 144 6.66 1.44 0.12
C LYS A 144 6.34 1.97 1.50
N VAL A 145 7.34 2.51 2.20
CA VAL A 145 7.12 3.11 3.53
C VAL A 145 6.43 4.45 3.38
N LEU A 146 5.21 4.54 3.90
CA LEU A 146 4.41 5.76 3.91
C LEU A 146 4.83 6.64 5.08
N ARG A 147 4.70 6.09 6.29
CA ARG A 147 4.93 6.79 7.54
C ARG A 147 5.93 6.05 8.41
N CYS A 148 6.69 6.82 9.17
CA CYS A 148 7.50 6.30 10.26
C CYS A 148 7.36 7.17 11.51
N GLU A 149 7.24 6.52 12.65
CA GLU A 149 7.19 7.15 13.96
C GLU A 149 8.28 6.57 14.87
N ASN A 150 8.94 7.44 15.63
CA ASN A 150 9.98 7.08 16.60
C ASN A 150 11.09 6.18 16.03
N ARG A 151 11.36 6.30 14.72
CA ARG A 151 12.38 5.55 13.94
C ARG A 151 12.21 4.02 13.92
N LYS A 152 11.09 3.50 14.43
CA LYS A 152 10.83 2.06 14.57
C LYS A 152 9.45 1.65 14.09
N LYS A 153 8.42 2.44 14.41
CA LYS A 153 7.05 2.17 13.99
C LYS A 153 6.87 2.63 12.56
N MET A 154 6.25 1.81 11.73
CA MET A 154 6.10 2.09 10.31
C MET A 154 4.72 1.70 9.82
N GLN A 155 4.24 2.49 8.88
CA GLN A 155 3.12 2.17 8.02
C GLN A 155 3.66 2.06 6.60
N MET A 156 3.32 0.98 5.91
CA MET A 156 3.82 0.70 4.56
C MET A 156 2.74 0.07 3.69
N LEU A 157 2.87 0.26 2.38
CA LEU A 157 2.20 -0.58 1.41
C LEU A 157 3.08 -1.77 1.08
N LEU A 158 2.46 -2.92 0.88
CA LEU A 158 3.07 -4.15 0.40
C LEU A 158 2.37 -4.54 -0.91
N GLY A 159 3.14 -4.65 -1.99
CA GLY A 159 2.63 -5.01 -3.32
C GLY A 159 3.15 -6.39 -3.73
N PHE A 160 2.30 -7.20 -4.33
CA PHE A 160 2.58 -8.59 -4.66
C PHE A 160 2.29 -8.85 -6.13
N PRO A 161 3.11 -8.34 -7.06
CA PRO A 161 2.82 -8.43 -8.48
C PRO A 161 2.97 -9.87 -8.99
N ASN A 162 2.33 -10.14 -10.13
CA ASN A 162 2.56 -11.36 -10.91
C ASN A 162 4.04 -11.42 -11.39
N SER A 163 4.57 -12.62 -11.61
CA SER A 163 5.92 -12.88 -12.11
C SER A 163 6.24 -12.19 -13.43
N SER A 164 5.21 -11.81 -14.21
CA SER A 164 5.37 -11.05 -15.46
C SER A 164 5.74 -9.58 -15.25
N TYR A 165 5.60 -9.04 -14.04
CA TYR A 165 5.95 -7.65 -13.74
C TYR A 165 7.47 -7.46 -13.73
N SER A 166 7.95 -6.60 -14.62
CA SER A 166 9.38 -6.30 -14.81
C SER A 166 9.78 -4.90 -14.33
N GLY A 167 8.85 -4.14 -13.74
CA GLY A 167 9.09 -2.78 -13.26
C GLY A 167 9.93 -2.73 -11.99
N ILE A 168 10.62 -1.60 -11.80
CA ILE A 168 11.37 -1.27 -10.56
C ILE A 168 10.56 -0.40 -9.59
N GLU A 169 9.45 0.15 -10.06
CA GLU A 169 8.55 0.98 -9.27
C GLU A 169 7.58 0.12 -8.45
N PHE A 170 6.97 0.73 -7.44
CA PHE A 170 5.96 0.05 -6.62
C PHE A 170 4.73 -0.28 -7.49
N PRO A 171 4.31 -1.55 -7.60
CA PRO A 171 3.24 -1.95 -8.51
C PRO A 171 1.88 -1.56 -7.93
N PHE A 172 1.26 -0.48 -8.43
CA PHE A 172 -0.04 0.04 -7.96
C PHE A 172 -1.26 -0.76 -8.44
N ASP A 173 -1.47 -1.96 -7.89
CA ASP A 173 -2.68 -2.78 -8.04
C ASP A 173 -3.36 -3.08 -6.67
N PRO A 174 -4.50 -2.44 -6.36
CA PRO A 174 -5.23 -2.64 -5.11
C PRO A 174 -5.68 -4.09 -4.83
N ASN A 175 -5.79 -4.96 -5.85
CA ASN A 175 -6.21 -6.35 -5.68
C ASN A 175 -5.08 -7.23 -5.09
N SER A 176 -3.84 -6.86 -5.37
CA SER A 176 -2.62 -7.57 -4.95
C SER A 176 -1.80 -6.74 -3.96
N MET A 177 -2.48 -5.89 -3.19
CA MET A 177 -1.88 -5.00 -2.20
C MET A 177 -2.40 -5.17 -0.79
N LEU A 178 -1.49 -4.96 0.14
CA LEU A 178 -1.78 -4.83 1.56
C LEU A 178 -1.30 -3.48 2.09
N ILE A 179 -2.01 -2.97 3.09
CA ILE A 179 -1.53 -1.92 3.98
C ILE A 179 -1.07 -2.57 5.28
N ALA A 180 0.15 -2.27 5.70
CA ALA A 180 0.79 -2.89 6.85
C ALA A 180 1.23 -1.85 7.88
N VAL A 181 1.11 -2.22 9.15
CA VAL A 181 1.47 -1.38 10.30
C VAL A 181 2.18 -2.24 11.33
N GLY A 182 3.27 -1.72 11.87
CA GLY A 182 4.10 -2.49 12.78
C GLY A 182 5.33 -1.75 13.24
N ALA A 183 6.24 -2.48 13.86
CA ALA A 183 7.51 -1.95 14.34
C ALA A 183 8.68 -2.85 13.92
N TRP A 184 9.85 -2.23 13.76
CA TRP A 184 11.08 -2.98 13.61
C TRP A 184 11.55 -3.54 14.95
N ASP A 185 11.62 -4.87 15.04
CA ASP A 185 12.27 -5.56 16.14
C ASP A 185 13.79 -5.56 15.91
N LYS A 186 14.50 -4.88 16.80
CA LYS A 186 15.96 -4.78 16.73
C LYS A 186 16.66 -6.06 17.17
N THR A 187 16.05 -6.82 18.07
CA THR A 187 16.62 -8.04 18.64
C THR A 187 16.61 -9.14 17.59
N GLU A 188 15.44 -9.34 16.98
CA GLU A 188 15.23 -10.36 15.94
C GLU A 188 15.57 -9.87 14.52
N THR A 189 15.94 -8.59 14.37
CA THR A 189 16.25 -7.96 13.07
C THR A 189 15.15 -8.15 12.01
N ARG A 190 13.88 -8.03 12.42
CA ARG A 190 12.72 -8.28 11.56
C ARG A 190 11.64 -7.21 11.71
N PHE A 191 10.82 -7.05 10.68
CA PHE A 191 9.59 -6.26 10.79
C PHE A 191 8.50 -7.12 11.46
N CYS A 192 7.82 -6.53 12.43
CA CYS A 192 6.84 -7.16 13.27
C CYS A 192 5.55 -6.32 13.19
N GLY A 193 4.53 -6.84 12.52
CA GLY A 193 3.38 -6.04 12.11
C GLY A 193 2.19 -6.90 11.68
N VAL A 194 1.04 -6.25 11.47
CA VAL A 194 -0.10 -6.82 10.76
C VAL A 194 -0.21 -6.16 9.40
N ALA A 195 -0.78 -6.91 8.46
CA ALA A 195 -1.11 -6.41 7.13
C ALA A 195 -2.58 -6.74 6.82
N CYS A 196 -3.27 -5.78 6.22
CA CYS A 196 -4.67 -5.89 5.84
C CYS A 196 -4.80 -5.67 4.33
N ARG A 197 -5.74 -6.37 3.68
CA ARG A 197 -6.07 -6.11 2.27
C ARG A 197 -6.71 -4.74 2.15
N ILE A 198 -6.36 -4.02 1.10
CA ILE A 198 -6.97 -2.73 0.80
C ILE A 198 -8.38 -2.94 0.28
N LEU A 199 -8.52 -3.80 -0.73
CA LEU A 199 -9.81 -4.27 -1.20
C LEU A 199 -10.16 -5.56 -0.45
N ASN A 200 -11.23 -5.52 0.35
CA ASN A 200 -11.89 -6.77 0.72
C ASN A 200 -12.41 -7.39 -0.58
N GLY A 201 -12.23 -8.69 -0.77
CA GLY A 201 -12.70 -9.43 -1.96
C GLY A 201 -14.22 -9.44 -2.18
N THR A 202 -14.96 -8.53 -1.56
CA THR A 202 -16.40 -8.27 -1.70
C THR A 202 -16.71 -6.92 -1.06
N VAL A 203 -16.84 -5.86 -1.86
CA VAL A 203 -17.98 -4.91 -1.83
C VAL A 203 -18.11 -4.31 -3.24
N LEU A 204 -18.81 -5.03 -4.11
CA LEU A 204 -19.62 -4.43 -5.17
C LEU A 204 -21.06 -4.87 -4.85
N GLY A 205 -21.94 -3.90 -4.59
CA GLY A 205 -23.34 -4.13 -4.22
C GLY A 205 -23.90 -3.01 -3.38
#